data_AF-A0A845U1D4-F1
#
_entry.id   AF-A0A845U1D4-F1
#
_cell.length_a   1.000
_cell.length_b   1.000
_cell.length_c   1.000
_cell.angle_alpha   90.00
_cell.angle_beta   90.00
_cell.angle_gamma   90.00
#
_symmetry.space_group_name_H-M   'P 1'
#
loop_
_entity.id
_entity.type
_entity.pdbx_description
1 polymer ?
#
loop_
_entity_poly.entity_id
_entity_poly.type
_entity_poly.pdbx_seq_one_letter_code
_entity_poly.pdbx_strand_id
1 'polypeptide(L)'
;MIVAMLSFLFVCLEADSQSLPPSPGSQRHSPTDPKIVDLPLSHHQFRPKLSLHSALRIADGYIEKEHIDISSYWLYRANFILYGDQGKNDKDKDPCWHFWWVNNNDSQGDYVEIIVSMDGKAWRIPSM
;
A
#
# COMPACT_ATOMS: atom_id res chain seq x y z
N MET A 1 5.66 -47.20 15.38
CA MET A 1 4.72 -47.21 16.53
C MET A 1 4.86 -45.86 17.21
N ILE A 2 3.86 -44.98 17.36
CA ILE A 2 2.40 -45.12 17.40
C ILE A 2 1.82 -43.71 17.23
N VAL A 3 0.81 -43.59 16.34
CA VAL A 3 -0.45 -42.83 16.50
C VAL A 3 -0.32 -41.29 16.58
N ALA A 4 -0.64 -40.50 15.54
CA ALA A 4 -1.98 -40.22 14.96
C ALA A 4 -2.97 -39.65 15.99
N MET A 5 -3.95 -38.87 15.52
CA MET A 5 -5.14 -38.35 16.23
C MET A 5 -5.06 -36.86 16.61
N LEU A 6 -6.10 -36.07 16.41
CA LEU A 6 -7.23 -36.12 15.49
C LEU A 6 -7.93 -34.77 15.69
N SER A 7 -8.47 -34.27 14.59
CA SER A 7 -9.51 -33.26 14.47
C SER A 7 -10.51 -33.26 15.64
N PHE A 8 -10.86 -32.07 16.13
CA PHE A 8 -12.19 -31.82 16.68
C PHE A 8 -12.87 -30.73 15.87
N LEU A 9 -13.94 -31.17 15.22
CA LEU A 9 -14.90 -30.47 14.39
C LEU A 9 -16.18 -30.31 15.21
N PHE A 10 -16.88 -29.17 15.02
CA PHE A 10 -18.31 -28.94 15.33
C PHE A 10 -18.68 -28.91 16.82
N VAL A 11 -19.74 -28.27 17.33
CA VAL A 11 -21.08 -27.79 16.90
C VAL A 11 -21.44 -26.65 17.92
N CYS A 12 -22.15 -25.55 17.66
CA CYS A 12 -23.61 -25.32 17.54
C CYS A 12 -23.77 -23.79 17.42
N LEU A 13 -24.37 -23.20 16.38
CA LEU A 13 -25.81 -23.13 16.08
C LEU A 13 -26.69 -22.85 17.30
N GLU A 14 -26.94 -21.57 17.56
CA GLU A 14 -28.12 -21.15 18.31
C GLU A 14 -28.69 -19.90 17.64
N ALA A 15 -29.63 -20.16 16.74
CA ALA A 15 -30.57 -19.17 16.25
C ALA A 15 -31.70 -19.11 17.27
N ASP A 16 -31.77 -18.04 18.06
CA ASP A 16 -32.95 -17.77 18.87
C ASP A 16 -33.62 -16.50 18.36
N SER A 17 -34.78 -16.69 17.75
CA SER A 17 -35.69 -15.63 17.35
C SER A 17 -36.56 -15.30 18.55
N GLN A 18 -36.37 -14.12 19.15
CA GLN A 18 -37.36 -13.55 20.05
C GLN A 18 -37.79 -12.16 19.59
N SER A 19 -39.09 -12.12 19.30
CA SER A 19 -39.92 -11.01 18.84
C SER A 19 -39.92 -9.80 19.79
N LEU A 20 -39.99 -8.60 19.18
CA LEU A 20 -40.19 -7.31 19.85
C LEU A 20 -41.47 -7.24 20.71
N PRO A 21 -41.48 -6.41 21.76
CA PRO A 21 -42.63 -5.59 22.12
C PRO A 21 -42.47 -4.14 21.62
N PRO A 22 -43.57 -3.45 21.23
CA PRO A 22 -43.51 -2.08 20.73
C PRO A 22 -43.47 -1.09 21.89
N SER A 23 -42.76 0.04 21.71
CA SER A 23 -42.91 1.20 22.61
C SER A 23 -42.85 2.52 21.83
N PRO A 24 -43.65 3.53 22.22
CA PRO A 24 -44.09 4.60 21.34
C PRO A 24 -43.16 5.82 21.40
N GLY A 25 -43.13 6.57 20.30
CA GLY A 25 -42.83 8.00 20.30
C GLY A 25 -41.38 8.38 20.64
N SER A 26 -40.49 8.24 19.66
CA SER A 26 -39.29 9.06 19.64
C SER A 26 -39.07 9.52 18.20
N GLN A 27 -39.25 10.82 17.95
CA GLN A 27 -38.81 11.47 16.73
C GLN A 27 -37.29 11.29 16.64
N ARG A 28 -36.86 10.20 16.01
CA ARG A 28 -35.50 10.11 15.49
C ARG A 28 -35.45 11.06 14.31
N HIS A 29 -34.76 12.16 14.49
CA HIS A 29 -34.07 12.78 13.36
C HIS A 29 -33.24 11.67 12.72
N SER A 30 -33.64 11.22 11.53
CA SER A 30 -32.85 10.29 10.75
C SER A 30 -31.45 10.89 10.61
N PRO A 31 -30.38 10.15 10.97
CA PRO A 31 -29.04 10.53 10.55
C PRO A 31 -29.11 10.72 9.04
N THR A 32 -28.68 11.88 8.55
CA THR A 32 -28.47 12.05 7.12
C THR A 32 -27.50 10.98 6.69
N ASP A 33 -27.99 9.97 5.96
CA ASP A 33 -27.12 8.92 5.43
C ASP A 33 -25.98 9.61 4.69
N PRO A 34 -24.71 9.24 4.96
CA PRO A 34 -23.61 9.76 4.19
C PRO A 34 -23.92 9.48 2.73
N LYS A 35 -23.95 10.55 1.91
CA LYS A 35 -24.13 10.43 0.46
C LYS A 35 -22.90 9.71 -0.08
N ILE A 36 -22.92 8.38 -0.07
CA ILE A 36 -21.92 7.54 -0.71
C ILE A 36 -22.06 7.82 -2.20
N VAL A 37 -21.09 8.54 -2.76
CA VAL A 37 -21.00 8.75 -4.20
C VAL A 37 -20.25 7.56 -4.75
N ASP A 38 -20.95 6.70 -5.49
CA ASP A 38 -20.31 5.63 -6.24
C ASP A 38 -19.47 6.25 -7.35
N LEU A 39 -18.16 6.34 -7.10
CA LEU A 39 -17.20 6.71 -8.13
C LEU A 39 -17.07 5.52 -9.09
N PRO A 40 -17.09 5.74 -10.41
CA PRO A 40 -16.90 4.67 -11.36
C PRO A 40 -15.56 4.00 -11.07
N LEU A 41 -15.61 2.74 -10.65
CA LEU A 41 -14.43 1.90 -10.53
C LEU A 41 -13.91 1.69 -11.94
N SER A 42 -12.97 2.52 -12.36
CA SER A 42 -12.30 2.34 -13.64
C SER A 42 -11.70 0.93 -13.63
N HIS A 43 -12.10 0.08 -14.58
CA HIS A 43 -11.68 -1.32 -14.74
C HIS A 43 -10.20 -1.47 -15.11
N HIS A 44 -9.33 -0.61 -14.60
CA HIS A 44 -7.91 -0.72 -14.79
C HIS A 44 -7.40 -1.81 -13.85
N GLN A 45 -7.15 -2.99 -14.43
CA GLN A 45 -6.30 -4.01 -13.82
C GLN A 45 -4.88 -3.43 -13.71
N PHE A 46 -4.65 -2.56 -12.74
CA PHE A 46 -3.39 -1.84 -12.56
C PHE A 46 -2.38 -2.74 -11.85
N ARG A 47 -2.07 -3.88 -12.46
CA ARG A 47 -0.91 -4.65 -12.05
C ARG A 47 0.33 -3.95 -12.60
N PRO A 48 1.28 -3.55 -11.76
CA PRO A 48 2.55 -3.01 -12.24
C PRO A 48 3.22 -4.02 -13.19
N LYS A 49 3.63 -3.55 -14.37
CA LYS A 49 4.41 -4.34 -15.34
C LYS A 49 5.67 -4.92 -14.69
N LEU A 50 6.29 -4.13 -13.81
CA LEU A 50 7.44 -4.50 -13.02
C LEU A 50 6.99 -4.84 -11.59
N SER A 51 7.27 -6.05 -11.11
CA SER A 51 6.95 -6.43 -9.73
C SER A 51 7.77 -5.64 -8.71
N LEU A 52 7.25 -5.48 -7.49
CA LEU A 52 7.98 -4.85 -6.38
C LEU A 52 9.35 -5.50 -6.16
N HIS A 53 9.43 -6.83 -6.14
CA HIS A 53 10.68 -7.57 -5.93
C HIS A 53 11.70 -7.32 -7.05
N SER A 54 11.24 -7.33 -8.32
CA SER A 54 12.11 -7.00 -9.45
C SER A 54 12.59 -5.56 -9.40
N ALA A 55 11.71 -4.61 -9.03
CA ALA A 55 12.04 -3.21 -8.90
C ALA A 55 13.04 -2.96 -7.77
N LEU A 56 12.89 -3.65 -6.63
CA LEU A 56 13.83 -3.55 -5.51
C LEU A 56 15.21 -4.05 -5.92
N ARG A 57 15.30 -5.19 -6.62
CA ARG A 57 16.59 -5.69 -7.15
C ARG A 57 17.27 -4.69 -8.09
N ILE A 58 16.49 -3.97 -8.90
CA ILE A 58 17.01 -2.91 -9.78
C ILE A 58 17.51 -1.72 -8.95
N ALA A 59 16.78 -1.32 -7.91
CA ALA A 59 17.20 -0.26 -7.00
C ALA A 59 18.49 -0.63 -6.25
N ASP A 60 18.61 -1.86 -5.74
CA ASP A 60 19.82 -2.35 -5.09
C ASP A 60 21.02 -2.33 -6.06
N GLY A 61 20.83 -2.81 -7.30
CA GLY A 61 21.88 -2.75 -8.32
C GLY A 61 22.29 -1.31 -8.69
N TYR A 62 21.37 -0.35 -8.63
CA TYR A 62 21.67 1.06 -8.80
C TYR A 62 22.48 1.62 -7.62
N ILE A 63 22.12 1.28 -6.38
CA ILE A 63 22.86 1.65 -5.16
C ILE A 63 24.30 1.16 -5.23
N GLU A 64 24.50 -0.11 -5.60
CA GLU A 64 25.84 -0.69 -5.76
C GLU A 64 26.64 0.02 -6.85
N LYS A 65 26.02 0.26 -8.01
CA LYS A 65 26.69 0.88 -9.18
C LYS A 65 27.09 2.33 -8.93
N GLU A 66 26.25 3.10 -8.24
CA GLU A 66 26.50 4.51 -7.93
C GLU A 66 27.26 4.69 -6.60
N HIS A 67 27.67 3.60 -5.96
CA HIS A 67 28.39 3.59 -4.69
C HIS A 67 27.68 4.40 -3.59
N ILE A 68 26.36 4.27 -3.50
CA ILE A 68 25.55 4.95 -2.47
C ILE A 68 25.70 4.16 -1.17
N ASP A 69 26.29 4.76 -0.14
CA ASP A 69 26.38 4.14 1.19
C ASP A 69 25.01 4.15 1.88
N ILE A 70 24.40 2.98 1.97
CA ILE A 70 23.13 2.76 2.69
C ILE A 70 23.31 1.91 3.95
N SER A 71 24.54 1.72 4.44
CA SER A 71 24.84 0.80 5.54
C SER A 71 24.15 1.16 6.87
N SER A 72 23.92 2.44 7.11
CA SER A 72 23.19 2.96 8.28
C SER A 72 21.69 3.18 8.02
N TYR A 73 21.21 2.87 6.82
CA TYR A 73 19.83 3.12 6.42
C TYR A 73 19.02 1.82 6.41
N TRP A 74 17.71 1.94 6.54
CA TRP A 74 16.78 0.84 6.26
C TRP A 74 15.69 1.30 5.31
N LEU A 75 15.18 0.35 4.53
CA LEU A 75 14.06 0.61 3.63
C LEU A 75 12.80 0.87 4.46
N TYR A 76 12.34 2.11 4.49
CA TYR A 76 11.16 2.52 5.22
C TYR A 76 9.88 2.32 4.40
N ARG A 77 9.95 2.56 3.10
CA ARG A 77 8.76 2.55 2.24
C ARG A 77 9.10 2.12 0.81
N ALA A 78 8.20 1.34 0.23
CA ALA A 78 8.17 1.02 -1.19
C ALA A 78 6.75 1.21 -1.74
N ASN A 79 6.56 2.25 -2.53
CA ASN A 79 5.25 2.63 -3.08
C ASN A 79 5.24 2.53 -4.59
N PHE A 80 4.10 2.14 -5.13
CA PHE A 80 3.83 2.28 -6.55
C PHE A 80 3.10 3.61 -6.79
N ILE A 81 3.68 4.48 -7.62
CA ILE A 81 3.27 5.88 -7.79
C ILE A 81 3.16 6.26 -9.27
N LEU A 82 2.49 7.37 -9.55
CA LEU A 82 2.57 8.08 -10.82
C LEU A 82 3.58 9.23 -10.69
N TYR A 83 4.75 9.06 -11.29
CA TYR A 83 5.84 10.01 -11.27
C TYR A 83 5.73 11.04 -12.41
N GLY A 84 5.86 12.32 -12.08
CA GLY A 84 5.80 13.43 -13.03
C GLY A 84 5.37 14.73 -12.34
N ASP A 85 5.38 15.83 -13.09
CA ASP A 85 5.05 17.15 -12.55
C ASP A 85 3.64 17.18 -11.94
N GLN A 86 3.49 17.83 -10.77
CA GLN A 86 2.20 17.92 -10.09
C GLN A 86 1.11 18.58 -10.94
N GLY A 87 1.50 19.49 -11.84
CA GLY A 87 0.57 20.18 -12.75
C GLY A 87 0.14 19.36 -13.97
N LYS A 88 0.72 18.17 -14.21
CA LYS A 88 0.31 17.28 -15.30
C LYS A 88 -0.88 16.42 -14.88
N ASN A 89 -1.74 16.10 -15.84
CA ASN A 89 -2.79 15.12 -15.61
C ASN A 89 -2.17 13.75 -15.33
N ASP A 90 -2.85 12.90 -14.57
CA ASP A 90 -2.34 11.57 -14.21
C ASP A 90 -2.06 10.67 -15.42
N LYS A 91 -2.80 10.85 -16.52
CA LYS A 91 -2.55 10.16 -17.80
C LYS A 91 -1.21 10.50 -18.46
N ASP A 92 -0.62 11.64 -18.08
CA ASP A 92 0.61 12.18 -18.64
C ASP A 92 1.81 11.93 -17.69
N LYS A 93 1.60 11.18 -16.60
CA LYS A 93 2.62 10.77 -15.61
C LYS A 93 3.02 9.32 -15.85
N ASP A 94 4.25 9.00 -15.51
CA ASP A 94 4.81 7.67 -15.69
C ASP A 94 4.60 6.80 -14.45
N PRO A 95 4.07 5.58 -14.55
CA PRO A 95 4.03 4.67 -13.42
C PRO A 95 5.44 4.25 -13.00
N CYS A 96 5.71 4.30 -11.71
CA CYS A 96 7.03 4.03 -11.12
C CYS A 96 6.90 3.31 -9.77
N TRP A 97 7.98 2.63 -9.38
CA TRP A 97 8.22 2.30 -7.99
C TRP A 97 9.06 3.41 -7.34
N HIS A 98 8.66 3.82 -6.16
CA HIS A 98 9.38 4.76 -5.30
C HIS A 98 9.82 4.03 -4.04
N PHE A 99 11.12 4.07 -3.79
CA PHE A 99 11.74 3.48 -2.63
C PHE A 99 12.39 4.56 -1.79
N TRP A 100 12.16 4.50 -0.48
CA TRP A 100 12.65 5.49 0.47
C TRP A 100 13.38 4.79 1.63
N TRP A 101 14.69 5.00 1.68
CA TRP A 101 15.56 4.56 2.77
C TRP A 101 15.81 5.73 3.72
N VAL A 102 15.68 5.47 5.00
CA VAL A 102 15.86 6.47 6.06
C VAL A 102 16.88 5.98 7.07
N ASN A 103 17.50 6.91 7.78
CA ASN A 103 18.45 6.67 8.85
C ASN A 103 17.85 7.15 10.19
N ASN A 104 18.35 6.62 11.31
CA ASN A 104 17.94 6.99 12.67
C ASN A 104 18.57 8.32 13.09
N ASN A 105 19.53 8.83 12.32
CA ASN A 105 20.16 10.10 12.60
C ASN A 105 19.12 11.23 12.51
N ASP A 106 19.00 12.00 13.60
CA ASP A 106 18.09 13.14 13.76
C ASP A 106 18.39 14.32 12.79
N SER A 107 19.31 14.15 11.85
CA SER A 107 19.55 15.11 10.78
C SER A 107 18.40 15.08 9.78
N GLN A 108 17.54 16.09 9.90
CA GLN A 108 16.51 16.41 8.91
C GLN A 108 17.16 16.44 7.51
N GLY A 109 16.70 15.57 6.60
CA GLY A 109 17.22 15.49 5.24
C GLY A 109 18.14 14.31 4.93
N ASP A 110 18.53 13.50 5.93
CA ASP A 110 19.39 12.33 5.70
C ASP A 110 18.58 11.09 5.27
N TYR A 111 18.26 11.03 3.98
CA TYR A 111 17.54 9.91 3.36
C TYR A 111 18.00 9.65 1.92
N VAL A 112 17.70 8.46 1.42
CA VAL A 112 17.92 8.07 0.03
C VAL A 112 16.60 7.71 -0.61
N GLU A 113 16.26 8.41 -1.69
CA GLU A 113 15.08 8.13 -2.50
C GLU A 113 15.48 7.68 -3.89
N ILE A 114 14.98 6.52 -4.32
CA ILE A 114 15.22 5.97 -5.65
C ILE A 114 13.88 5.71 -6.34
N ILE A 115 13.80 6.15 -7.58
CA ILE A 115 12.69 5.85 -8.49
C ILE A 115 13.13 4.78 -9.47
N VAL A 116 12.27 3.80 -9.71
CA VAL A 116 12.43 2.79 -10.74
C VAL A 116 11.24 2.84 -11.68
N SER A 117 11.48 3.13 -12.97
CA SER A 117 10.43 3.12 -14.00
C SER A 117 9.98 1.70 -14.34
N MET A 118 8.79 1.56 -14.93
CA MET A 118 8.30 0.24 -15.39
C MET A 118 9.17 -0.40 -16.48
N ASP A 119 10.09 0.34 -17.10
CA ASP A 119 11.06 -0.17 -18.07
C ASP A 119 12.42 -0.51 -17.45
N GLY A 120 12.52 -0.47 -16.11
CA GLY A 120 13.69 -0.91 -15.36
C GLY A 120 14.83 0.11 -15.31
N LYS A 121 14.56 1.39 -15.58
CA LYS A 121 15.53 2.46 -15.35
C LYS A 121 15.41 2.96 -13.92
N ALA A 122 16.54 3.23 -13.27
CA ALA A 122 16.58 3.76 -11.91
C ALA A 122 17.29 5.10 -11.86
N TRP A 123 16.84 5.98 -10.96
CA TRP A 123 17.51 7.24 -10.64
C TRP A 123 17.22 7.66 -9.20
N ARG A 124 18.16 8.41 -8.62
CA ARG A 124 17.99 9.04 -7.31
C ARG A 124 17.19 10.35 -7.44
N ILE A 125 16.30 10.61 -6.49
CA ILE A 125 15.73 11.95 -6.30
C ILE A 125 16.72 12.75 -5.44
N PRO A 126 17.16 13.95 -5.87
CA PRO A 126 17.99 14.81 -5.05
C PRO A 126 17.29 15.12 -3.72
N SER A 127 17.97 14.86 -2.60
CA SER A 127 17.53 15.33 -1.29
C SER A 127 17.63 16.86 -1.25
N MET A 128 16.60 17.54 -0.75
CA MET A 128 16.67 18.97 -0.43
C MET A 128 17.43 19.21 0.87
#